data_AF-A0A318TVI2-F1
#
_entry.id   AF-A0A318TVI2-F1
#
_cell.length_a   1.000
_cell.length_b   1.000
_cell.length_c   1.000
_cell.angle_alpha   90.00
_cell.angle_beta   90.00
_cell.angle_gamma   90.00
#
_symmetry.space_group_name_H-M   'P 1'
#
loop_
_entity.id
_entity.type
_entity.pdbx_description
1 polymer ?
#
loop_
_entity_poly.entity_id
_entity_poly.type
_entity_poly.pdbx_seq_one_letter_code
_entity_poly.pdbx_strand_id
1 'polypeptide(L)' 'MPLAANIGCAPQSLNDWVKTAEVESGKRAGISREMAERMKALDRENRELRQANEILRKASASILSLEPVA' A
#
# COMPACT_ATOMS: atom_id res chain seq x y z
N MET A 1 2.82 27.33 31.02
CA MET A 1 3.05 25.91 31.31
C MET A 1 3.17 25.14 30.01
N PRO A 2 4.14 24.22 29.85
CA PRO A 2 4.23 23.41 28.63
C PRO A 2 3.03 22.46 28.53
N LEU A 3 2.39 22.38 27.35
CA LEU A 3 1.19 21.57 27.08
C LEU A 3 1.35 20.10 27.51
N ALA A 4 2.55 19.54 27.39
CA ALA A 4 2.88 18.18 27.83
C ALA A 4 2.69 17.98 29.36
N ALA A 5 3.03 18.99 30.17
CA ALA A 5 2.86 18.94 31.63
C ALA A 5 1.38 18.97 32.04
N ASN A 6 0.53 19.65 31.27
CA ASN A 6 -0.92 19.68 31.53
C ASN A 6 -1.62 18.36 31.16
N ILE A 7 -1.06 17.59 30.22
CA ILE A 7 -1.60 16.32 29.74
C ILE A 7 -0.99 15.13 30.51
N GLY A 8 0.04 15.38 31.34
CA GLY A 8 0.74 14.32 32.08
C GLY A 8 1.56 13.39 31.19
N CYS A 9 1.96 13.85 30.00
CA CYS A 9 2.78 13.07 29.07
C CYS A 9 4.22 13.61 29.00
N ALA A 10 5.17 12.72 28.72
CA ALA A 10 6.54 13.14 28.44
C ALA A 10 6.56 14.02 27.17
N PRO A 11 7.33 15.12 27.15
CA PRO A 11 7.39 16.03 26.01
C PRO A 11 7.86 15.34 24.72
N GLN A 12 8.64 14.27 24.83
CA GLN A 12 9.08 13.46 23.70
C GLN A 12 7.91 12.69 23.05
N SER A 13 7.04 12.08 23.85
CA SER A 13 5.86 11.36 23.34
C SER A 13 4.89 12.29 22.63
N LEU A 14 4.69 13.51 23.15
CA LEU A 14 3.87 14.51 22.48
C LEU A 14 4.48 14.91 21.13
N ASN A 15 5.80 15.07 21.07
CA ASN A 15 6.50 15.38 19.83
C ASN A 15 6.27 14.27 18.79
N ASP A 16 6.44 13.00 19.16
CA ASP A 16 6.25 11.88 18.25
C ASP A 16 4.80 11.76 17.73
N TRP A 17 3.81 12.07 18.57
CA TRP A 17 2.41 12.15 18.13
C TRP A 17 2.18 13.29 17.14
N VAL A 18 2.79 14.45 17.36
CA VAL A 18 2.73 15.57 16.41
C VAL A 18 3.36 15.17 15.08
N LYS A 19 4.54 14.55 15.09
CA LYS A 19 5.19 14.07 13.86
C LYS A 19 4.30 13.08 13.09
N THR A 20 3.68 12.15 13.83
CA THR A 20 2.77 11.16 13.26
C THR A 20 1.55 11.83 12.64
N ALA A 21 0.94 12.79 13.34
CA ALA A 21 -0.21 13.54 12.83
C ALA A 21 0.15 14.42 11.61
N GLU A 22 1.35 14.97 11.56
CA GLU A 22 1.85 15.70 10.38
C GLU A 22 2.03 14.79 9.17
N VAL A 23 2.47 13.54 9.36
CA VAL A 23 2.54 12.53 8.29
C VAL A 23 1.13 12.14 7.83
N GLU A 24 0.23 11.85 8.76
CA GLU A 24 -1.16 11.48 8.43
C GLU A 24 -1.92 12.61 7.72
N SER A 25 -1.65 13.88 8.06
CA SER A 25 -2.25 15.05 7.41
C SER A 25 -1.52 15.50 6.13
N GLY A 26 -0.44 14.82 5.73
CA GLY A 26 0.35 15.15 4.55
C GLY A 26 1.22 16.41 4.67
N LYS A 27 1.33 16.98 5.88
CA LYS A 27 2.18 18.15 6.17
C LYS A 27 3.67 17.80 6.27
N ARG A 28 3.97 16.54 6.62
CA ARG A 28 5.32 15.98 6.62
C ARG A 28 5.36 14.77 5.68
N ALA A 29 6.47 14.63 4.97
CA ALA A 29 6.74 13.45 4.17
C ALA A 29 6.78 12.18 5.03
N GLY A 30 6.05 11.16 4.61
CA GLY A 30 5.98 9.86 5.25
C GLY A 30 4.90 9.00 4.60
N ILE A 31 4.85 7.73 4.97
CA ILE A 31 3.78 6.83 4.54
C ILE A 31 2.66 6.96 5.56
N SER A 32 1.55 7.57 5.15
CA SER A 32 0.35 7.58 5.99
C SER A 32 -0.27 6.18 6.06
N ARG A 33 -1.09 5.94 7.07
CA ARG A 33 -1.85 4.69 7.21
C ARG A 33 -2.70 4.41 5.98
N GLU A 34 -3.36 5.44 5.46
CA GLU A 34 -4.18 5.32 4.25
C GLU A 34 -3.32 4.92 3.03
N MET A 35 -2.14 5.51 2.87
CA MET A 35 -1.21 5.12 1.78
C MET A 35 -0.76 3.66 1.93
N ALA A 36 -0.46 3.22 3.16
CA ALA A 36 -0.07 1.84 3.44
C ALA A 36 -1.19 0.85 3.13
N GLU A 37 -2.44 1.18 3.48
CA GLU A 37 -3.61 0.35 3.18
C GLU A 37 -3.87 0.26 1.68
N ARG A 38 -3.82 1.39 0.96
CA ARG A 38 -3.94 1.42 -0.50
C ARG A 38 -2.85 0.60 -1.17
N MET A 39 -1.60 0.69 -0.70
CA MET A 39 -0.49 -0.10 -1.23
C MET A 39 -0.74 -1.61 -1.06
N LYS A 40 -1.23 -2.05 0.09
CA LYS A 40 -1.61 -3.46 0.32
C LYS A 40 -2.75 -3.91 -0.60
N ALA A 41 -3.75 -3.07 -0.81
CA ALA A 41 -4.86 -3.37 -1.72
C ALA A 41 -4.36 -3.52 -3.16
N LEU A 42 -3.51 -2.60 -3.62
CA LEU A 42 -2.90 -2.65 -4.94
C LEU A 42 -2.00 -3.87 -5.13
N ASP A 43 -1.20 -4.24 -4.13
CA ASP A 43 -0.38 -5.44 -4.18
C ASP A 43 -1.21 -6.72 -4.34
N ARG A 44 -2.37 -6.77 -3.69
CA ARG A 44 -3.31 -7.89 -3.84
C ARG A 44 -3.90 -7.94 -5.25
N GLU A 45 -4.41 -6.81 -5.73
CA GLU A 45 -4.97 -6.71 -7.09
C GLU A 45 -3.91 -7.08 -8.15
N ASN A 46 -2.67 -6.61 -7.99
CA ASN A 46 -1.59 -6.92 -8.92
C ASN A 46 -1.29 -8.43 -8.96
N ARG A 47 -1.35 -9.12 -7.81
CA ARG A 47 -1.19 -10.58 -7.76
C ARG A 47 -2.31 -11.30 -8.49
N GLU A 48 -3.56 -10.88 -8.28
CA GLU A 48 -4.73 -11.46 -8.95
C GLU A 48 -4.66 -11.24 -10.46
N LEU A 49 -4.31 -10.03 -10.90
CA LEU A 49 -4.10 -9.70 -12.32
C LEU A 49 -2.96 -10.51 -12.95
N ARG A 50 -1.87 -10.74 -12.23
CA ARG A 50 -0.75 -11.57 -12.73
C ARG A 50 -1.18 -13.03 -12.92
N GLN A 51 -1.95 -13.58 -11.99
CA GLN A 51 -2.48 -14.94 -12.12
C GLN A 51 -3.43 -15.05 -13.31
N ALA A 52 -4.34 -14.09 -13.47
CA ALA A 52 -5.26 -14.05 -14.61
C ALA A 52 -4.49 -13.96 -15.94
N ASN A 53 -3.50 -13.07 -16.03
CA ASN A 53 -2.66 -12.95 -17.22
C ASN A 53 -1.88 -14.23 -17.54
N GLU A 54 -1.42 -14.96 -16.52
CA GLU A 54 -0.75 -16.24 -16.74
C GLU A 54 -1.69 -17.30 -17.33
N ILE A 55 -2.93 -17.38 -16.83
CA ILE A 55 -3.96 -18.27 -17.37
C ILE A 55 -4.26 -17.92 -18.83
N LEU A 56 -4.49 -16.63 -19.11
CA LEU A 56 -4.76 -16.16 -20.47
C LEU A 56 -3.61 -16.47 -21.41
N ARG A 57 -2.36 -16.26 -20.97
CA ARG A 57 -1.16 -16.57 -21.76
C ARG A 57 -1.02 -18.07 -22.04
N LYS A 58 -1.35 -18.92 -21.07
CA LYS A 58 -1.36 -20.38 -21.28
C LYS A 58 -2.46 -20.78 -22.28
N ALA A 59 -3.66 -20.23 -22.15
CA ALA A 59 -4.75 -20.49 -23.07
C ALA A 59 -4.41 -20.04 -24.51
N SER A 60 -3.82 -18.85 -24.69
CA SER A 60 -3.39 -18.37 -26.01
C SER A 60 -2.30 -19.25 -26.61
N ALA A 61 -1.36 -19.75 -25.81
CA ALA A 61 -0.33 -20.67 -26.28
C ALA A 61 -0.93 -22.02 -26.72
N SER A 62 -1.91 -22.55 -25.98
CA SER A 62 -2.64 -23.75 -26.38
C SER A 62 -3.39 -23.56 -27.69
N ILE A 63 -4.05 -22.42 -27.90
CA ILE A 63 -4.76 -22.12 -29.16
C ILE A 63 -3.79 -22.06 -30.35
N LEU A 64 -2.65 -21.39 -30.19
CA LEU A 64 -1.63 -21.31 -31.24
C LEU A 64 -1.02 -22.69 -31.56
N SER A 65 -0.90 -23.56 -30.56
CA SER A 65 -0.39 -24.92 -30.73
C SER A 65 -1.42 -25.88 -31.37
N LEU A 66 -2.69 -25.46 -31.44
CA LEU A 66 -3.81 -26.22 -32.01
C LEU A 66 -4.13 -25.78 -33.45
N GLU A 67 -3.37 -24.86 -34.04
CA GLU A 67 -3.50 -24.60 -35.47
C GLU A 67 -3.09 -25.87 -36.25
N PRO A 68 -3.99 -26.43 -37.07
CA PRO A 68 -3.62 -27.56 -37.91
C PRO A 68 -2.56 -27.07 -38.90
N VAL A 69 -1.39 -27.72 -38.87
CA VAL A 69 -0.42 -27.63 -39.97
C VAL A 69 -1.17 -27.98 -41.25
N ALA A 70 -1.46 -26.97 -42.06
CA ALA A 70 -1.91 -27.14 -43.45
C ALA A 70 -0.76 -27.71 -44.29
#